data_AF-V4ZMT6-F1
#
_entry.id   AF-V4ZMT6-F1
#
_cell.length_a   1.000
_cell.length_b   1.000
_cell.length_c   1.000
_cell.angle_alpha   90.00
_cell.angle_beta   90.00
_cell.angle_gamma   90.00
#
_symmetry.space_group_name_H-M   'P 1'
#
loop_
_entity.id
_entity.type
_entity.pdbx_description
1 polymer ?
#
loop_
_entity_poly.entity_id
_entity_poly.type
_entity_poly.pdbx_seq_one_letter_code
_entity_poly.pdbx_strand_id
1 'polypeptide(L)' 'AESPLREDSVALCSQIRTVSIEHRIKNGIGSVPVSRMEEVDEALEYSLGLRTL' A
#
# COMPACT_ATOMS: atom_id res chain seq x y z
N ALA A 1 1.66 6.71 15.75
CA ALA A 1 2.65 6.93 14.68
C ALA A 1 1.94 6.69 13.36
N GLU A 2 2.10 7.57 12.37
CA GLU A 2 1.39 7.46 11.08
C GLU A 2 1.93 6.34 10.19
N SER A 3 3.19 5.91 10.39
CA SER A 3 3.85 4.85 9.63
C SER A 3 5.03 4.27 10.42
N PRO A 4 5.41 2.99 10.23
CA PRO A 4 6.62 2.40 10.80
C PRO A 4 7.91 2.76 10.05
N LEU A 5 7.81 3.50 8.95
CA LEU A 5 8.94 3.87 8.11
C LEU A 5 9.78 4.99 8.74
N ARG A 6 11.07 5.01 8.39
CA ARG A 6 12.04 5.98 8.93
C ARG A 6 11.80 7.41 8.45
N GLU A 7 11.23 7.55 7.25
CA GLU A 7 11.04 8.82 6.54
C GLU A 7 9.65 8.83 5.91
N ASP A 8 9.13 10.03 5.66
CA ASP A 8 7.89 10.22 4.92
C ASP A 8 7.97 9.53 3.56
N SER A 9 6.94 8.76 3.22
CA SER A 9 6.97 7.82 2.11
C SER A 9 5.63 7.77 1.39
N VAL A 10 5.63 7.30 0.14
CA VAL A 10 4.45 7.21 -0.72
C VAL A 10 4.24 5.77 -1.21
N ALA A 11 3.00 5.29 -1.16
CA ALA A 11 2.61 4.03 -1.78
C ALA A 11 2.30 4.23 -3.27
N LEU A 12 2.98 3.48 -4.15
CA LEU A 12 2.79 3.56 -5.59
C LEU A 12 1.77 2.51 -6.07
N CYS A 13 0.48 2.83 -6.01
CA CYS A 13 -0.61 1.93 -6.43
C CYS A 13 -0.58 1.56 -7.92
N SER A 14 0.13 2.33 -8.76
CA SER A 14 0.37 1.97 -10.17
C SER A 14 1.44 0.89 -10.36
N GLN A 15 2.20 0.56 -9.31
CA GLN A 15 3.27 -0.46 -9.34
C GLN A 15 2.94 -1.69 -8.49
N ILE A 16 1.65 -2.04 -8.35
CA ILE A 16 1.26 -3.27 -7.65
C ILE A 16 1.79 -4.53 -8.33
N ARG A 17 2.13 -5.54 -7.52
CA ARG A 17 2.69 -6.82 -7.99
C ARG A 17 2.22 -7.96 -7.10
N THR A 18 1.90 -9.10 -7.71
CA THR A 18 1.76 -10.37 -6.99
C THR A 18 3.14 -10.94 -6.71
N VAL A 19 3.40 -11.31 -5.44
CA VAL A 19 4.69 -11.88 -5.02
C VAL A 19 4.47 -13.12 -4.15
N SER A 20 5.42 -14.07 -4.20
CA SER A 20 5.43 -15.20 -3.27
C SER A 20 5.80 -14.72 -1.86
N ILE A 21 4.97 -15.09 -0.87
CA ILE A 21 5.21 -14.75 0.53
C ILE A 21 6.53 -15.40 1.00
N GLU A 22 6.65 -16.71 0.83
CA GLU A 22 7.81 -17.51 1.29
C GLU A 22 9.14 -17.00 0.73
N HIS A 23 9.17 -16.62 -0.55
CA HIS A 23 10.43 -16.30 -1.24
C HIS A 23 10.78 -14.81 -1.24
N ARG A 24 9.82 -13.91 -1.05
CA ARG A 24 10.05 -12.45 -1.20
C ARG A 24 9.82 -11.64 0.07
N ILE A 25 9.02 -12.13 1.02
CA ILE A 25 8.72 -11.40 2.25
C ILE A 25 9.61 -11.93 3.38
N LYS A 26 10.51 -11.09 3.90
CA LYS A 26 11.47 -11.49 4.94
C LYS A 26 10.99 -11.13 6.35
N ASN A 27 10.53 -9.90 6.54
CA ASN A 27 10.15 -9.35 7.85
C ASN A 27 8.93 -8.44 7.69
N GLY A 28 8.02 -8.46 8.68
CA GLY A 28 7.01 -7.41 8.85
C GLY A 28 7.60 -6.24 9.62
N ILE A 29 7.51 -5.03 9.06
CA ILE A 29 8.10 -3.81 9.66
C ILE A 29 7.09 -2.99 10.47
N GLY A 30 5.79 -3.28 10.35
CA GLY A 30 4.71 -2.61 11.08
C GLY A 30 3.41 -2.64 10.27
N SER A 31 2.47 -1.76 10.63
CA SER A 31 1.17 -1.62 9.97
C SER A 31 0.89 -0.18 9.56
N VAL A 32 0.08 -0.01 8.52
CA VAL A 32 -0.49 1.28 8.11
C VAL A 32 -1.82 1.47 8.85
N PRO A 33 -2.11 2.67 9.40
CA PRO A 33 -3.40 2.95 10.04
C PRO A 33 -4.59 2.73 9.10
N VAL A 34 -5.72 2.30 9.65
CA VAL A 34 -6.94 1.97 8.87
C VAL A 34 -7.38 3.14 7.99
N SER A 35 -7.44 4.36 8.54
CA SER A 35 -7.83 5.56 7.78
C SER A 35 -6.93 5.83 6.58
N ARG A 36 -5.63 5.48 6.64
CA ARG A 36 -4.71 5.64 5.52
C ARG A 36 -4.83 4.48 4.52
N MET A 37 -5.22 3.30 4.96
CA MET A 37 -5.54 2.18 4.06
C MET A 37 -6.79 2.46 3.23
N GLU A 38 -7.78 3.18 3.76
CA GLU A 38 -8.93 3.65 2.98
C GLU A 38 -8.47 4.48 1.77
N GLU A 39 -7.54 5.43 1.97
CA GLU A 39 -6.95 6.21 0.85
C GLU A 39 -6.22 5.32 -0.18
N VAL A 40 -5.58 4.24 0.27
CA VAL A 40 -4.91 3.27 -0.62
C VAL A 40 -5.93 2.50 -1.46
N ASP A 41 -7.06 2.10 -0.87
CA ASP A 41 -8.14 1.41 -1.58
C ASP A 41 -8.72 2.31 -2.69
N GLU A 42 -8.99 3.58 -2.39
CA GLU A 42 -9.47 4.54 -3.39
C GLU A 42 -8.46 4.73 -4.54
N ALA A 43 -7.17 4.83 -4.21
CA ALA A 43 -6.10 4.96 -5.20
C ALA A 43 -5.96 3.69 -6.07
N LEU A 44 -6.18 2.50 -5.51
CA LEU A 44 -6.19 1.25 -6.25
C LEU A 44 -7.38 1.15 -7.19
N GLU A 45 -8.59 1.48 -6.71
CA GLU A 45 -9.79 1.52 -7.53
C GLU A 45 -9.61 2.47 -8.72
N TYR A 46 -9.05 3.65 -8.48
CA TYR A 46 -8.72 4.59 -9.55
C TYR A 46 -7.68 4.02 -10.51
N SER A 47 -6.56 3.49 -10.00
CA SER A 47 -5.48 2.94 -10.83
C SER A 47 -5.93 1.74 -11.69
N LEU A 48 -6.96 1.02 -11.25
CA LEU A 48 -7.52 -0.13 -11.95
C LEU A 48 -8.75 0.22 -12.81
N GLY A 49 -9.15 1.49 -12.86
CA GLY A 49 -10.32 1.93 -13.63
C GLY A 49 -11.66 1.49 -13.05
N LEU A 50 -11.71 1.17 -11.75
CA LEU A 50 -12.92 0.76 -11.02
C LEU A 50 -13.66 1.96 -10.42
N ARG A 51 -13.04 3.14 -10.43
CA ARG A 51 -13.60 4.41 -9.94
C ARG A 51 -13.35 5.52 -10.96
N THR A 52 -14.31 6.43 -11.10
CA THR A 52 -14.17 7.68 -11.87
C THR A 52 -13.89 8.86 -10.94
N LEU A 53 -13.15 9.86 -11.44
CA LEU A 53 -12.80 11.09 -10.72
C LEU A 53 -14.01 12.02 -10.59
#